data_AF-A0A357ALF3-F1
#
_entry.id   AF-A0A357ALF3-F1
#
_cell.length_a   1.000
_cell.length_b   1.000
_cell.length_c   1.000
_cell.angle_alpha   90.00
_cell.angle_beta   90.00
_cell.angle_gamma   90.00
#
_symmetry.space_group_name_H-M   'P 1'
#
loop_
_entity.id
_entity.type
_entity.pdbx_description
1 polymer ?
#
loop_
_entity_poly.entity_id
_entity_poly.type
_entity_poly.pdbx_seq_one_letter_code
_entity_poly.pdbx_strand_id
1 'polypeptide(L)'
;DEVFAVASGKPGDIGVRYMYGLITIPYLGWALGTLLGAAASTLLPETAGSALGIAIYGMFIAIIIPPAKHSKPVLKVLLLSVAISCALRFAPVLSRLSGGFAIIICALAASIAGAIFFPVEDVAK
;
A
#
# COMPACT_ATOMS: atom_id res chain seq x y z
N ASP A 1 7.61 -4.39 6.95
CA ASP A 1 7.11 -4.37 8.33
C ASP A 1 8.16 -4.90 9.31
N GLU A 2 8.90 -5.90 8.88
CA GLU A 2 9.99 -6.61 9.54
C GLU A 2 11.12 -5.68 10.01
N VAL A 3 11.56 -4.75 9.16
CA VAL A 3 12.55 -3.72 9.53
C VAL A 3 12.02 -2.84 10.66
N PHE A 4 10.74 -2.46 10.60
CA PHE A 4 10.11 -1.63 11.63
C PHE A 4 9.94 -2.41 12.94
N ALA A 5 9.44 -3.65 12.88
CA ALA A 5 9.27 -4.52 14.04
C ALA A 5 10.59 -4.78 14.80
N VAL A 6 11.68 -5.01 14.06
CA VAL A 6 13.02 -5.19 14.66
C VAL A 6 13.54 -3.86 15.23
N ALA A 7 13.34 -2.74 14.53
CA ALA A 7 13.76 -1.43 15.00
C ALA A 7 13.01 -1.00 16.28
N SER A 8 11.69 -1.23 16.36
CA SER A 8 10.85 -0.88 17.51
C SER A 8 11.12 -1.71 18.76
N GLY A 9 11.69 -2.91 18.61
CA GLY A 9 12.09 -3.77 19.72
C GLY A 9 13.39 -3.33 20.41
N LYS A 10 14.14 -2.37 19.83
CA LYS A 10 15.42 -1.91 20.38
C LYS A 10 15.17 -0.88 21.50
N PRO A 11 15.66 -1.11 22.73
CA PRO A 11 15.58 -0.10 23.77
C PRO A 11 16.52 1.09 23.49
N GLY A 12 16.02 2.30 23.70
CA GLY A 12 16.76 3.55 23.50
C GLY A 12 16.78 4.04 22.05
N ASP A 13 17.58 5.08 21.79
CA ASP A 13 17.58 5.74 20.49
C ASP A 13 18.15 4.86 19.37
N ILE A 14 17.50 4.97 18.22
CA ILE A 14 17.85 4.24 17.01
C ILE A 14 18.77 5.13 16.17
N GLY A 15 20.08 4.90 16.28
CA GLY A 15 21.07 5.63 15.50
C GLY A 15 21.00 5.31 14.00
N VAL A 16 21.36 6.30 13.18
CA VAL A 16 21.40 6.21 11.71
C VAL A 16 22.20 5.00 11.21
N ARG A 17 23.37 4.73 11.82
CA ARG A 17 24.24 3.58 11.47
C ARG A 17 23.55 2.23 11.68
N TYR A 18 22.75 2.11 12.73
CA TYR A 18 21.98 0.89 13.02
C TYR A 18 20.90 0.67 11.95
N MET A 19 20.16 1.72 11.58
CA MET A 19 19.15 1.63 10.52
C MET A 19 19.75 1.28 9.17
N TYR A 20 20.91 1.84 8.81
CA TYR A 20 21.61 1.45 7.59
C TYR A 20 21.97 -0.03 7.59
N GLY A 21 22.54 -0.54 8.68
CA GLY A 21 22.84 -1.98 8.81
C GLY A 21 21.58 -2.84 8.69
N LEU A 22 20.50 -2.42 9.37
CA LEU A 22 19.23 -3.14 9.40
C LEU A 22 18.53 -3.18 8.03
N ILE A 23 18.61 -2.10 7.25
CA ILE A 23 17.94 -1.98 5.94
C ILE A 23 18.75 -2.63 4.82
N THR A 24 20.08 -2.60 4.89
CA THR A 24 20.95 -3.00 3.76
C THR A 24 20.70 -4.44 3.33
N ILE A 25 20.62 -5.39 4.26
CA ILE A 25 20.43 -6.81 3.92
C ILE A 25 19.02 -7.07 3.32
N PRO A 26 17.91 -6.64 3.95
CA PRO A 26 16.58 -6.75 3.35
C PRO A 26 16.48 -6.08 1.98
N TYR A 27 17.09 -4.90 1.82
CA TYR A 27 17.09 -4.18 0.54
C TYR A 27 17.83 -4.97 -0.55
N LEU A 28 19.04 -5.47 -0.26
CA LEU A 28 19.79 -6.29 -1.20
C LEU A 28 19.06 -7.60 -1.51
N GLY A 29 18.47 -8.25 -0.50
CA GLY A 29 17.67 -9.45 -0.68
C GLY A 29 16.46 -9.21 -1.58
N TRP A 30 15.77 -8.09 -1.40
CA TRP A 30 14.64 -7.71 -2.23
C TRP A 30 15.05 -7.35 -3.67
N ALA A 31 16.14 -6.59 -3.83
CA ALA A 31 16.67 -6.21 -5.14
C ALA A 31 17.15 -7.44 -5.93
N LEU A 32 17.94 -8.31 -5.30
CA LEU A 32 18.42 -9.55 -5.91
C LEU A 32 17.27 -10.52 -6.18
N GLY A 33 16.32 -10.65 -5.26
CA GLY A 33 15.12 -11.47 -5.46
C GLY A 33 14.28 -10.97 -6.64
N THR A 34 14.15 -9.64 -6.81
CA THR A 34 13.46 -9.04 -7.96
C THR A 34 14.20 -9.32 -9.26
N LEU A 35 15.54 -9.18 -9.28
CA LEU A 35 16.36 -9.47 -10.44
C LEU A 35 16.24 -10.95 -10.85
N LEU A 36 16.40 -11.86 -9.88
CA LEU A 36 16.29 -13.29 -10.11
C LEU A 36 14.87 -13.69 -10.52
N GLY A 37 13.84 -13.09 -9.90
CA GLY A 37 12.44 -13.32 -10.26
C GLY A 37 12.12 -12.83 -11.67
N ALA A 38 12.65 -11.68 -12.09
CA ALA A 38 12.52 -11.16 -13.44
C ALA A 38 13.28 -12.00 -14.48
N ALA A 39 14.45 -12.53 -14.13
CA ALA A 39 15.17 -13.47 -14.99
C ALA A 39 14.39 -14.79 -15.11
N ALA A 40 13.90 -15.33 -14.00
CA ALA A 40 13.15 -16.58 -13.97
C ALA A 40 11.77 -16.47 -14.66
N SER A 41 11.15 -15.30 -14.67
CA SER A 41 9.88 -15.08 -15.35
C SER A 41 9.96 -15.24 -16.86
N THR A 42 11.15 -15.10 -17.45
CA THR A 42 11.38 -15.40 -18.89
C THR A 42 11.33 -16.89 -19.21
N LEU A 43 11.53 -17.76 -18.22
CA LEU A 43 11.42 -19.21 -18.34
C LEU A 43 9.98 -19.73 -18.10
N LEU A 44 9.11 -18.88 -17.55
CA LEU A 44 7.74 -19.22 -17.22
C LEU A 44 6.80 -18.98 -18.42
N PRO A 45 5.75 -19.80 -18.59
CA PRO A 45 4.67 -19.50 -19.53
C PRO A 45 4.02 -18.16 -19.20
N GLU A 46 3.60 -17.42 -20.22
CA GLU A 46 3.02 -16.07 -20.09
C GLU A 46 1.82 -16.01 -19.12
N THR A 47 1.06 -17.10 -19.04
CA THR A 47 -0.07 -17.27 -18.11
C THR A 47 0.38 -17.28 -16.65
N ALA A 48 1.48 -17.95 -16.33
CA ALA A 48 2.03 -18.01 -14.97
C ALA A 48 2.65 -16.66 -14.56
N GLY A 49 3.37 -16.00 -15.48
CA GLY A 49 3.92 -14.66 -15.25
C GLY A 49 2.82 -13.62 -14.99
N SER A 50 1.74 -13.66 -15.77
CA SER A 50 0.57 -12.78 -15.58
C SER A 50 -0.14 -13.03 -14.24
N ALA A 51 -0.28 -14.31 -13.83
CA ALA A 51 -0.87 -14.67 -12.55
C ALA A 51 -0.05 -14.15 -11.36
N LEU A 52 1.29 -14.22 -11.43
CA LEU A 52 2.20 -13.64 -10.43
C LEU A 52 2.03 -12.13 -10.30
N GLY A 53 1.84 -11.42 -11.42
CA GLY A 53 1.53 -9.99 -11.40
C GLY A 53 0.21 -9.68 -10.67
N ILE A 54 -0.84 -10.46 -10.93
CA ILE A 54 -2.13 -10.31 -10.24
C ILE A 54 -2.03 -10.64 -8.75
N ALA A 55 -1.19 -11.62 -8.38
CA ALA A 55 -0.99 -12.03 -6.99
C ALA A 55 -0.50 -10.89 -6.08
N ILE A 56 0.34 -9.98 -6.60
CA ILE A 56 0.82 -8.80 -5.86
C ILE A 56 -0.34 -7.87 -5.46
N TYR A 57 -1.33 -7.67 -6.35
CA TYR A 57 -2.53 -6.92 -5.99
C TYR A 57 -3.34 -7.63 -4.89
N GLY A 58 -3.40 -8.96 -4.94
CA GLY A 58 -4.01 -9.77 -3.88
C GLY A 58 -3.36 -9.54 -2.50
N MET A 59 -2.04 -9.41 -2.45
CA MET A 59 -1.31 -9.10 -1.21
C MET A 59 -1.72 -7.74 -0.63
N PHE A 60 -1.81 -6.69 -1.46
CA PHE A 60 -2.25 -5.37 -0.99
C PHE A 60 -3.69 -5.39 -0.48
N ILE A 61 -4.58 -6.12 -1.17
CA ILE A 61 -5.96 -6.33 -0.72
C ILE A 61 -5.96 -7.05 0.63
N ALA A 62 -5.13 -8.07 0.81
CA ALA A 62 -5.03 -8.82 2.06
C ALA A 62 -4.52 -7.98 3.24
N ILE A 63 -3.74 -6.93 3.00
CA ILE A 63 -3.31 -5.97 4.04
C ILE A 63 -4.49 -5.09 4.50
N ILE A 64 -5.34 -4.67 3.56
CA ILE A 64 -6.38 -3.67 3.83
C ILE A 64 -7.70 -4.30 4.32
N ILE A 65 -8.03 -5.52 3.87
CA ILE A 65 -9.29 -6.20 4.23
C ILE A 65 -9.44 -6.45 5.73
N PRO A 66 -8.45 -6.99 6.46
CA PRO A 66 -8.61 -7.30 7.90
C PRO A 66 -8.91 -6.04 8.73
N PRO A 67 -8.15 -4.92 8.61
CA PRO A 67 -8.52 -3.66 9.27
C PRO A 67 -9.92 -3.16 8.93
N ALA A 68 -10.34 -3.30 7.66
CA ALA A 68 -11.67 -2.90 7.22
C ALA A 68 -12.79 -3.78 7.83
N LYS A 69 -12.52 -5.05 8.14
CA LYS A 69 -13.49 -5.93 8.83
C LYS A 69 -13.66 -5.54 10.30
N HIS A 70 -12.62 -5.05 10.95
CA HIS A 70 -12.66 -4.67 12.37
C HIS A 70 -13.19 -3.24 12.60
N SER A 71 -13.01 -2.32 11.65
CA SER A 71 -13.41 -0.92 11.79
C SER A 71 -14.42 -0.48 10.72
N LYS A 72 -15.66 -0.19 11.15
CA LYS A 72 -16.72 0.35 10.28
C LYS A 72 -16.33 1.67 9.60
N PRO A 73 -15.67 2.63 10.28
CA PRO A 73 -15.09 3.81 9.63
C PRO A 73 -14.15 3.48 8.47
N VAL A 74 -13.20 2.56 8.70
CA VAL A 74 -12.21 2.16 7.68
C VAL A 74 -12.90 1.55 6.46
N LEU A 75 -13.89 0.68 6.67
CA LEU A 75 -14.68 0.10 5.58
C LEU A 75 -15.42 1.16 4.75
N LYS A 76 -16.02 2.15 5.40
CA LYS A 76 -16.75 3.22 4.70
C LYS A 76 -15.82 4.10 3.87
N VAL A 77 -14.66 4.46 4.42
CA VAL A 77 -13.64 5.23 3.69
C VAL A 77 -13.07 4.42 2.52
N LEU A 78 -12.86 3.12 2.70
CA LEU A 78 -12.45 2.22 1.62
C LEU A 78 -13.48 2.20 0.47
N LEU A 79 -14.76 1.97 0.78
CA LEU A 79 -15.83 1.95 -0.22
C LEU A 79 -15.98 3.30 -0.93
N LEU A 80 -15.85 4.40 -0.18
CA LEU A 80 -15.83 5.75 -0.76
C LEU A 80 -14.66 5.94 -1.72
N SER A 81 -13.47 5.47 -1.34
CA SER A 81 -12.27 5.53 -2.19
C SER A 81 -12.46 4.76 -3.48
N VAL A 82 -13.06 3.56 -3.42
CA VAL A 82 -13.42 2.77 -4.60
C VAL A 82 -14.43 3.50 -5.47
N ALA A 83 -15.48 4.08 -4.88
CA ALA A 83 -16.49 4.83 -5.61
C ALA A 83 -15.92 6.07 -6.32
N ILE A 84 -15.06 6.85 -5.64
CA ILE A 84 -14.37 8.01 -6.21
C ILE A 84 -13.43 7.56 -7.32
N SER A 85 -12.62 6.52 -7.10
CA SER A 85 -11.71 5.99 -8.13
C SER A 85 -12.45 5.53 -9.39
N CYS A 86 -13.58 4.82 -9.23
CA CYS A 86 -14.45 4.47 -10.34
C CYS A 86 -15.03 5.72 -11.02
N ALA A 87 -15.54 6.68 -10.28
CA ALA A 87 -16.08 7.92 -10.84
C ALA A 87 -15.03 8.69 -11.65
N LEU A 88 -13.79 8.81 -11.14
CA LEU A 88 -12.68 9.45 -11.84
C LEU A 88 -12.26 8.70 -13.11
N ARG A 89 -12.33 7.36 -13.09
CA ARG A 89 -12.01 6.50 -14.24
C ARG A 89 -13.05 6.60 -15.35
N PHE A 90 -14.34 6.67 -15.01
CA PHE A 90 -15.46 6.67 -15.97
C PHE A 90 -15.98 8.08 -16.31
N ALA A 91 -15.62 9.12 -15.57
CA ALA A 91 -16.01 10.49 -15.89
C ALA A 91 -15.20 11.03 -17.09
N PRO A 92 -15.85 11.43 -18.20
CA PRO A 92 -15.19 11.84 -19.43
C PRO A 92 -14.40 13.17 -19.32
N VAL A 93 -14.61 13.95 -18.27
CA VAL A 93 -13.97 15.27 -18.07
C VAL A 93 -12.59 15.16 -17.39
N LEU A 94 -12.33 14.10 -16.61
CA LEU A 94 -11.05 13.87 -15.90
C LEU A 94 -10.18 12.77 -16.53
N SER A 95 -10.63 12.13 -17.61
CA SER A 95 -9.91 11.05 -18.31
C SER A 95 -8.62 11.48 -19.00
N ARG A 96 -8.35 12.79 -19.08
CA ARG A 96 -7.07 13.36 -19.58
C ARG A 96 -6.00 13.51 -18.50
N LEU A 97 -6.36 13.31 -17.23
CA LEU A 97 -5.40 13.40 -16.13
C LEU A 97 -4.52 12.15 -16.11
N SER A 98 -3.22 12.33 -15.91
CA SER A 98 -2.30 11.20 -15.72
C SER A 98 -2.81 10.30 -14.58
N GLY A 99 -2.75 8.98 -14.78
CA GLY A 99 -3.26 8.00 -13.82
C GLY A 99 -2.70 8.19 -12.41
N GLY A 100 -1.47 8.67 -12.28
CA GLY A 100 -0.87 9.02 -10.99
C GLY A 100 -1.59 10.17 -10.27
N PHE A 101 -1.93 11.25 -10.99
CA PHE A 101 -2.67 12.37 -10.41
C PHE A 101 -4.09 11.97 -10.00
N ALA A 102 -4.76 11.11 -10.78
CA ALA A 102 -6.08 10.61 -10.41
C ALA A 102 -6.05 9.83 -9.08
N ILE A 103 -5.01 9.01 -8.85
CA ILE A 103 -4.81 8.30 -7.58
C ILE A 103 -4.56 9.27 -6.43
N ILE A 104 -3.71 10.29 -6.62
CA ILE A 104 -3.42 11.30 -5.59
C ILE A 104 -4.70 12.04 -5.19
N ILE A 105 -5.47 12.53 -6.16
CA ILE A 105 -6.72 13.25 -5.90
C ILE A 105 -7.74 12.36 -5.20
N CYS A 106 -7.88 11.10 -5.64
CA CYS A 106 -8.76 10.13 -4.99
C CYS A 106 -8.37 9.90 -3.53
N ALA A 107 -7.08 9.69 -3.26
CA ALA A 107 -6.58 9.46 -1.91
C ALA A 107 -6.79 10.67 -1.01
N LEU A 108 -6.55 11.89 -1.53
CA LEU A 108 -6.78 13.14 -0.81
C LEU A 108 -8.26 13.34 -0.50
N ALA A 109 -9.14 13.17 -1.49
CA ALA A 109 -10.57 13.35 -1.31
C ALA A 109 -11.15 12.33 -0.31
N ALA A 110 -10.75 11.07 -0.42
CA ALA A 110 -11.21 10.03 0.48
C ALA A 110 -10.68 10.18 1.90
N SER A 111 -9.41 10.60 2.07
CA SER A 111 -8.83 10.83 3.40
C SER A 111 -9.45 12.05 4.10
N ILE A 112 -9.68 13.15 3.37
CA ILE A 112 -10.38 14.33 3.88
C ILE A 112 -11.81 13.97 4.30
N ALA A 113 -12.54 13.27 3.43
CA ALA A 113 -13.89 12.82 3.77
C ALA A 113 -13.88 11.88 5.00
N GLY A 114 -12.92 10.95 5.06
CA GLY A 114 -12.72 10.08 6.22
C GLY A 114 -12.47 10.85 7.51
N ALA A 115 -11.60 11.86 7.48
CA ALA A 115 -11.27 12.67 8.65
C ALA A 115 -12.46 13.51 9.14
N ILE A 116 -13.28 14.05 8.23
CA ILE A 116 -14.46 14.86 8.58
C ILE A 116 -15.60 13.98 9.12
N PHE A 117 -15.88 12.86 8.47
CA PHE A 117 -17.01 12.00 8.83
C PHE A 117 -16.71 11.02 9.98
N PHE A 118 -15.45 10.65 10.16
CA PHE A 118 -15.00 9.73 11.20
C PHE A 118 -13.74 10.28 11.89
N PRO A 119 -13.85 11.42 12.60
CA PRO A 119 -12.75 11.93 13.39
C PRO A 119 -12.35 10.85 14.42
N VAL A 120 -11.05 10.64 14.57
CA VAL A 120 -10.54 9.79 15.65
C VAL A 120 -10.82 10.54 16.95
N GLU A 121 -11.59 9.92 17.84
CA GLU A 121 -11.74 10.45 19.20
C GLU A 121 -10.33 10.46 19.82
N ASP A 122 -9.82 11.65 20.12
CA ASP A 122 -8.60 11.79 20.91
C ASP A 122 -8.81 10.98 22.19
N VAL A 123 -7.87 10.09 22.50
CA VAL A 123 -7.79 9.43 23.80
C VAL A 123 -7.37 10.51 24.79
N ALA A 124 -8.33 11.36 25.16
CA ALA A 124 -8.19 12.33 26.21
C ALA A 124 -8.34 11.58 27.54
N LYS A 125 -7.16 11.33 28.14
CA LYS A 125 -6.83 10.82 29.48
C LYS A 125 -6.51 9.33 29.60
#